data_AF-A0AAD8SKD0-F1
#
_entry.id   AF-A0AAD8SKD0-F1
#
_cell.length_a   1.000
_cell.length_b   1.000
_cell.length_c   1.000
_cell.angle_alpha   90.00
_cell.angle_beta   90.00
_cell.angle_gamma   90.00
#
_symmetry.space_group_name_H-M   'P 1'
#
loop_
_entity.id
_entity.type
_entity.pdbx_description
1 polymer ?
#
loop_
_entity_poly.entity_id
_entity_poly.type
_entity_poly.pdbx_seq_one_letter_code
_entity_poly.pdbx_strand_id
1 'polypeptide(L)'
;MVGATASALIGAMNLLLSKLSTLLEREFGKLAGVKRDIAFLRDELSSMNTALEAVSSAEEVSPKTKNWMGQLRELSYDAEDCIEIFMQNLDNEDSYGTMWKAFHGFITLWERHSIADEIAVLKQRAEEVHSRSKR
;
A
#
# COMPACT_ATOMS: atom_id res chain seq x y z
N MET A 1 19.54 -0.68 -8.84
CA MET A 1 18.37 -1.53 -9.19
C MET A 1 17.21 -1.42 -8.19
N VAL A 2 17.41 -0.96 -6.95
CA VAL A 2 16.32 -0.79 -5.97
C VAL A 2 15.30 0.28 -6.39
N GLY A 3 15.76 1.41 -6.93
CA GLY A 3 14.86 2.48 -7.38
C GLY A 3 13.86 1.99 -8.43
N ALA A 4 14.26 1.05 -9.30
CA ALA A 4 13.37 0.47 -10.30
C ALA A 4 12.28 -0.43 -9.68
N THR A 5 12.63 -1.22 -8.65
CA THR A 5 11.66 -2.08 -7.94
C THR A 5 10.69 -1.25 -7.09
N ALA A 6 11.18 -0.20 -6.43
CA ALA A 6 10.35 0.72 -5.67
C ALA A 6 9.40 1.51 -6.60
N SER A 7 9.90 2.00 -7.74
CA SER A 7 9.09 2.71 -8.74
C SER A 7 7.98 1.83 -9.33
N ALA A 8 8.28 0.56 -9.64
CA ALA A 8 7.26 -0.40 -10.08
C ALA A 8 6.19 -0.66 -9.01
N LEU A 9 6.60 -0.81 -7.75
CA LEU A 9 5.67 -0.97 -6.62
C LEU A 9 4.79 0.26 -6.43
N ILE A 10 5.36 1.47 -6.49
CA ILE A 10 4.61 2.73 -6.44
C ILE A 10 3.58 2.78 -7.58
N GLY A 11 3.96 2.36 -8.79
CA GLY A 11 3.02 2.23 -9.91
C GLY A 11 1.85 1.29 -9.61
N ALA A 12 2.14 0.11 -9.05
CA ALA A 12 1.11 -0.86 -8.66
C ALA A 12 0.20 -0.31 -7.54
N MET A 13 0.77 0.34 -6.51
CA MET A 13 0.01 0.93 -5.42
C MET A 13 -0.91 2.06 -5.92
N ASN A 14 -0.41 2.92 -6.80
CA ASN A 14 -1.23 3.98 -7.41
C ASN A 14 -2.39 3.41 -8.24
N LEU A 15 -2.18 2.30 -8.95
CA LEU A 15 -3.24 1.60 -9.67
C LEU A 15 -4.31 1.06 -8.70
N LEU A 16 -3.89 0.41 -7.61
CA LEU A 16 -4.79 -0.10 -6.57
C LEU A 16 -5.58 1.03 -5.91
N LEU A 17 -4.93 2.16 -5.57
CA LEU A 17 -5.57 3.34 -5.01
C LEU A 17 -6.64 3.93 -5.94
N SER A 18 -6.37 3.96 -7.25
CA SER A 18 -7.33 4.38 -8.27
C SER A 18 -8.52 3.43 -8.37
N LYS A 19 -8.27 2.11 -8.40
CA LYS A 19 -9.33 1.08 -8.40
C LYS A 19 -10.22 1.21 -7.15
N LEU A 20 -9.64 1.41 -5.96
CA LEU A 20 -10.38 1.58 -4.71
C LEU A 20 -11.16 2.89 -4.65
N SER A 21 -10.60 3.98 -5.16
CA SER A 21 -11.32 5.27 -5.27
C SER A 21 -12.55 5.14 -6.17
N THR A 22 -12.41 4.44 -7.29
CA THR A 22 -13.53 4.10 -8.18
C THR A 22 -14.58 3.25 -7.48
N LEU A 23 -14.17 2.30 -6.62
CA LEU A 23 -15.10 1.50 -5.82
C LEU A 23 -15.84 2.36 -4.79
N LEU A 24 -15.20 3.35 -4.15
CA LEU A 24 -15.86 4.25 -3.19
C LEU A 24 -16.97 5.10 -3.79
N GLU A 25 -16.83 5.45 -5.07
CA GLU A 25 -17.84 6.18 -5.85
C GLU A 25 -19.07 5.32 -6.17
N ARG A 26 -18.95 3.99 -6.16
CA ARG A 26 -20.08 3.09 -6.43
C ARG A 26 -21.03 2.99 -5.24
N GLU A 27 -22.31 2.77 -5.49
CA GLU A 27 -23.27 2.48 -4.42
C GLU A 27 -23.33 0.97 -4.14
N PHE A 28 -22.95 0.58 -2.93
CA PHE A 28 -23.08 -0.81 -2.46
C PHE A 28 -24.41 -0.93 -1.72
N GLY A 29 -25.49 -1.23 -2.46
CA GLY A 29 -26.87 -1.10 -1.98
C GLY A 29 -27.13 -1.64 -0.56
N LYS A 30 -26.64 -2.84 -0.20
CA LYS A 30 -26.88 -3.49 1.11
C LYS A 30 -25.69 -3.45 2.08
N LEU A 31 -24.55 -2.90 1.67
CA LEU A 31 -23.26 -3.13 2.32
C LEU A 31 -22.64 -1.81 2.79
N ALA A 32 -23.33 -1.10 3.68
CA ALA A 32 -22.84 0.17 4.25
C ALA A 32 -21.45 0.02 4.95
N GLY A 33 -21.13 -1.17 5.46
CA GLY A 33 -19.80 -1.48 6.01
C GLY A 33 -18.69 -1.54 4.95
N VAL A 34 -19.02 -1.98 3.74
CA VAL A 34 -18.03 -2.18 2.67
C VAL A 34 -17.41 -0.87 2.19
N LYS A 35 -18.19 0.23 2.10
CA LYS A 35 -17.61 1.54 1.79
C LYS A 35 -16.58 1.99 2.83
N ARG A 36 -16.90 1.82 4.11
CA ARG A 36 -15.99 2.18 5.21
C ARG A 36 -14.72 1.34 5.14
N ASP A 37 -14.87 0.05 4.90
CA ASP A 37 -13.77 -0.89 4.90
C ASP A 37 -12.86 -0.71 3.66
N ILE A 38 -13.44 -0.36 2.49
CA ILE A 38 -12.70 0.10 1.30
C ILE A 38 -11.99 1.43 1.53
N ALA A 39 -12.62 2.38 2.24
CA ALA A 39 -12.02 3.68 2.53
C ALA A 39 -10.81 3.54 3.45
N PHE A 40 -10.97 2.75 4.53
CA PHE A 40 -9.88 2.39 5.43
C PHE A 40 -8.72 1.76 4.67
N LEU A 41 -9.01 0.81 3.79
CA LEU A 41 -7.99 0.18 2.98
C LEU A 41 -7.25 1.16 2.05
N ARG A 42 -7.97 2.07 1.39
CA ARG A 42 -7.36 3.10 0.55
C ARG A 42 -6.37 3.94 1.37
N ASP A 43 -6.75 4.32 2.58
CA ASP A 43 -5.91 5.15 3.45
C ASP A 43 -4.63 4.40 3.89
N GLU A 44 -4.74 3.12 4.25
CA GLU A 44 -3.58 2.28 4.57
C GLU A 44 -2.64 2.14 3.38
N LEU A 45 -3.16 1.78 2.19
CA LEU A 45 -2.37 1.69 0.96
C LEU A 45 -1.70 3.01 0.60
N SER A 46 -2.38 4.14 0.84
CA SER A 46 -1.83 5.47 0.61
C SER A 46 -0.64 5.73 1.53
N SER A 47 -0.74 5.36 2.81
CA SER A 47 0.37 5.48 3.76
C SER A 47 1.58 4.64 3.32
N MET A 48 1.35 3.45 2.78
CA MET A 48 2.43 2.60 2.27
C MET A 48 3.08 3.14 1.01
N ASN A 49 2.27 3.70 0.11
CA ASN A 49 2.79 4.34 -1.10
C ASN A 49 3.70 5.53 -0.75
N THR A 50 3.34 6.35 0.24
CA THR A 50 4.20 7.43 0.74
C THR A 50 5.52 6.91 1.32
N ALA A 51 5.49 5.80 2.07
CA ALA A 51 6.72 5.18 2.57
C ALA A 51 7.60 4.64 1.43
N LEU A 52 7.00 4.00 0.42
CA LEU A 52 7.71 3.55 -0.78
C LEU A 52 8.35 4.70 -1.56
N GLU A 53 7.66 5.84 -1.71
CA GLU A 53 8.21 7.03 -2.36
C GLU A 53 9.48 7.53 -1.65
N ALA A 54 9.45 7.53 -0.32
CA ALA A 54 10.61 7.88 0.49
C ALA A 54 11.76 6.87 0.32
N VAL A 55 11.46 5.56 0.27
CA VAL A 55 12.44 4.50 -0.02
C VAL A 55 12.99 4.59 -1.45
N SER A 56 12.18 4.99 -2.42
CA SER A 56 12.58 5.12 -3.83
C SER A 56 13.61 6.23 -4.04
N SER A 57 13.61 7.24 -3.16
CA SER A 57 14.55 8.35 -3.16
C SER A 57 15.84 8.05 -2.39
N ALA A 58 15.96 6.87 -1.76
CA ALA A 58 17.14 6.47 -1.01
C ALA A 58 18.19 5.81 -1.94
N GLU A 59 19.45 6.23 -1.83
CA GLU A 59 20.58 5.62 -2.57
C GLU A 59 20.87 4.18 -2.10
N GLU A 60 20.72 3.92 -0.80
CA GLU A 60 20.92 2.60 -0.19
C GLU A 60 19.74 2.18 0.68
N VAL A 61 19.34 0.91 0.54
CA VAL A 61 18.30 0.25 1.32
C VAL A 61 18.84 -1.00 1.99
N SER A 62 18.39 -1.24 3.22
CA SER A 62 18.77 -2.41 3.98
C SER A 62 18.25 -3.70 3.33
N PRO A 63 18.90 -4.87 3.56
CA PRO A 63 18.35 -6.17 3.15
C PRO A 63 16.95 -6.44 3.70
N LYS A 64 16.61 -5.91 4.89
CA LYS A 64 15.26 -6.00 5.47
C LYS A 64 14.24 -5.25 4.61
N THR A 65 14.56 -4.02 4.20
CA THR A 65 13.71 -3.21 3.31
C THR A 65 13.54 -3.89 1.94
N LYS A 66 14.58 -4.55 1.41
CA LYS A 66 14.46 -5.35 0.17
C LYS A 66 13.53 -6.56 0.32
N ASN A 67 13.62 -7.28 1.43
CA ASN A 67 12.71 -8.41 1.71
C ASN A 67 11.27 -7.93 1.86
N TRP A 68 11.07 -6.82 2.58
CA TRP A 68 9.78 -6.17 2.73
C TRP A 68 9.18 -5.75 1.37
N MET A 69 9.96 -5.10 0.48
CA MET A 69 9.52 -4.77 -0.88
C MET A 69 9.13 -6.03 -1.68
N GLY A 70 9.83 -7.15 -1.48
CA GLY A 70 9.48 -8.43 -2.10
C GLY A 70 8.12 -8.96 -1.65
N GLN A 71 7.87 -8.93 -0.34
CA GLN A 71 6.57 -9.33 0.25
C GLN A 71 5.45 -8.38 -0.17
N LEU A 72 5.71 -7.07 -0.19
CA LEU A 72 4.76 -6.07 -0.63
C LEU A 72 4.36 -6.26 -2.10
N ARG A 73 5.29 -6.71 -2.94
CA ARG A 73 5.01 -7.05 -4.34
C ARG A 73 4.04 -8.22 -4.46
N GLU A 74 4.32 -9.33 -3.79
CA GLU A 74 3.44 -10.52 -3.82
C GLU A 74 2.04 -10.17 -3.32
N LEU A 75 1.98 -9.45 -2.20
CA LEU A 75 0.75 -8.92 -1.64
C LEU A 75 0.01 -7.95 -2.56
N SER A 76 0.72 -7.14 -3.35
CA SER A 76 0.07 -6.23 -4.31
C SER A 76 -0.62 -6.99 -5.44
N TYR A 77 -0.07 -8.13 -5.85
CA TYR A 77 -0.73 -9.03 -6.81
C TYR A 77 -1.95 -9.71 -6.19
N ASP A 78 -1.84 -10.22 -4.95
CA ASP A 78 -2.98 -10.81 -4.24
C ASP A 78 -4.13 -9.78 -4.07
N ALA A 79 -3.78 -8.53 -3.75
CA ALA A 79 -4.74 -7.43 -3.63
C ALA A 79 -5.39 -7.07 -4.98
N GLU A 80 -4.61 -7.05 -6.07
CA GLU A 80 -5.11 -6.81 -7.42
C GLU A 80 -6.11 -7.88 -7.83
N ASP A 81 -5.76 -9.16 -7.70
CA ASP A 81 -6.62 -10.30 -8.03
C ASP A 81 -7.92 -10.24 -7.21
N CYS A 82 -7.82 -9.91 -5.92
CA CYS A 82 -8.99 -9.80 -5.04
C CYS A 82 -9.91 -8.63 -5.42
N ILE A 83 -9.35 -7.46 -5.75
CA ILE A 83 -10.15 -6.32 -6.24
C ILE A 83 -10.85 -6.70 -7.55
N GLU A 84 -10.16 -7.38 -8.46
CA GLU A 84 -10.77 -7.80 -9.73
C GLU A 84 -11.89 -8.81 -9.53
N ILE A 85 -11.69 -9.81 -8.67
CA ILE A 85 -12.74 -10.79 -8.31
C ILE A 85 -13.95 -10.08 -7.68
N PHE A 86 -13.72 -9.11 -6.80
CA PHE A 86 -14.79 -8.33 -6.16
C PHE A 86 -15.54 -7.45 -7.18
N MET A 87 -14.82 -6.80 -8.11
CA MET A 87 -15.45 -6.01 -9.18
C MET A 87 -16.31 -6.87 -10.12
N GLN A 88 -15.91 -8.12 -10.37
CA GLN A 88 -16.68 -9.07 -11.19
C GLN A 88 -17.91 -9.61 -10.46
N ASN A 89 -17.86 -9.69 -9.12
CA ASN A 89 -18.88 -10.35 -8.30
C ASN A 89 -19.50 -9.40 -7.27
N LEU A 90 -19.82 -8.17 -7.68
CA LEU A 90 -20.36 -7.13 -6.77
C LEU A 90 -21.67 -7.53 -6.07
N ASP A 91 -22.39 -8.51 -6.62
CA ASP A 91 -23.63 -9.06 -6.04
C ASP A 91 -23.40 -10.28 -5.13
N ASN A 92 -22.15 -10.76 -5.00
CA ASN A 92 -21.82 -11.94 -4.20
C ASN A 92 -21.12 -11.55 -2.89
N GLU A 93 -21.76 -11.87 -1.76
CA GLU A 93 -21.27 -11.61 -0.41
C GLU A 93 -19.98 -12.40 -0.09
N ASP A 94 -19.78 -13.56 -0.73
CA ASP A 94 -18.57 -14.40 -0.55
C ASP A 94 -17.29 -13.72 -1.09
N SER A 95 -17.42 -12.87 -2.11
CA SER A 95 -16.29 -12.16 -2.72
C SER A 95 -15.73 -11.06 -1.81
N TYR A 96 -16.59 -10.42 -1.00
CA TYR A 96 -16.15 -9.46 0.01
C TYR A 96 -15.27 -10.10 1.09
N GLY A 97 -15.65 -11.29 1.56
CA GLY A 97 -14.88 -12.02 2.58
C GLY A 97 -13.48 -12.43 2.10
N THR A 98 -13.34 -12.77 0.81
CA THR A 98 -12.04 -13.12 0.20
C THR A 98 -11.16 -11.89 0.07
N MET A 99 -11.72 -10.79 -0.43
CA MET A 99 -11.06 -9.49 -0.48
C MET A 99 -10.53 -9.05 0.90
N TRP A 100 -11.39 -9.09 1.92
CA TRP A 100 -11.01 -8.67 3.27
C TRP A 100 -9.87 -9.50 3.86
N LYS A 101 -9.82 -10.81 3.57
CA LYS A 101 -8.72 -11.69 4.03
C LYS A 101 -7.36 -11.29 3.42
N ALA A 102 -7.31 -11.03 2.12
CA ALA A 102 -6.09 -10.59 1.45
C ALA A 102 -5.61 -9.25 2.03
N PHE A 103 -6.54 -8.30 2.22
CA PHE A 103 -6.22 -6.99 2.76
C PHE A 103 -5.84 -7.00 4.24
N HIS A 104 -6.47 -7.86 5.05
CA HIS A 104 -6.06 -8.03 6.44
C HIS A 104 -4.63 -8.60 6.50
N GLY A 105 -4.26 -9.50 5.60
CA GLY A 105 -2.88 -9.96 5.43
C GLY A 105 -1.92 -8.82 5.09
N PHE A 106 -2.33 -7.96 4.15
CA PHE A 106 -1.59 -6.77 3.73
C PHE A 106 -1.31 -5.80 4.90
N ILE A 107 -2.36 -5.43 5.65
CA ILE A 107 -2.27 -4.53 6.80
C ILE A 107 -1.48 -5.17 7.95
N THR A 108 -1.65 -6.47 8.19
CA THR A 108 -0.90 -7.16 9.24
C THR A 108 0.61 -7.21 8.92
N LEU A 109 0.97 -7.42 7.65
CA LEU A 109 2.37 -7.38 7.21
C LEU A 109 2.94 -5.97 7.33
N TRP A 110 2.13 -4.96 7.03
CA TRP A 110 2.47 -3.56 7.27
C TRP A 110 2.65 -3.25 8.75
N GLU A 111 1.71 -3.59 9.63
CA GLU A 111 1.84 -3.39 11.08
C GLU A 111 3.05 -4.11 11.66
N ARG A 112 3.32 -5.35 11.21
CA ARG A 112 4.51 -6.11 11.61
C ARG A 112 5.82 -5.47 11.14
N HIS A 113 5.77 -4.72 10.05
CA HIS A 113 6.90 -4.00 9.50
C HIS A 113 6.83 -2.49 9.75
N SER A 114 5.82 -2.01 10.49
CA SER A 114 5.49 -0.60 10.66
C SER A 114 6.59 0.10 11.44
N ILE A 115 7.57 0.64 10.70
CA ILE A 115 7.64 2.07 10.36
C ILE A 115 7.78 3.05 11.53
N ALA A 116 7.88 2.56 12.77
CA ALA A 116 8.53 3.31 13.84
C ALA A 116 10.03 3.53 13.50
N ASP A 117 10.69 2.53 12.91
CA ASP A 117 12.10 2.62 12.50
C ASP A 117 12.27 3.34 11.14
N GLU A 118 11.38 3.14 10.16
CA GLU A 118 11.51 3.79 8.84
C GLU A 118 11.11 5.29 8.87
N ILE A 119 10.11 5.72 9.64
CA ILE A 119 9.87 7.15 9.86
C ILE A 119 11.01 7.78 10.67
N ALA A 120 11.59 7.08 11.64
CA ALA A 120 12.73 7.60 12.40
C ALA A 120 13.98 7.80 11.53
N VAL A 121 14.28 6.83 10.65
CA VAL A 121 15.40 6.91 9.68
C VAL A 121 15.14 7.96 8.59
N LEU A 122 13.89 8.11 8.13
CA LEU A 122 13.50 9.14 7.17
C LEU A 122 13.53 10.56 7.78
N LYS A 123 13.15 10.71 9.05
CA LYS A 123 13.27 11.97 9.80
C LYS A 123 14.73 12.39 9.95
N GLN A 124 15.61 11.43 10.22
CA GLN A 124 17.06 11.68 10.34
C GLN A 124 17.71 12.08 9.01
N ARG A 125 17.32 11.44 7.88
CA ARG A 125 17.84 11.77 6.54
C ARG A 125 17.25 13.06 5.95
N ALA A 126 15.98 13.38 6.24
CA ALA A 126 15.37 14.64 5.80
C ALA A 126 16.00 15.87 6.51
N GLU A 127 16.36 15.74 7.80
CA GLU A 127 17.13 16.77 8.53
C GLU A 127 18.54 16.97 7.94
N GLU A 128 19.17 15.89 7.48
CA GLU A 128 20.51 15.92 6.86
C GLU A 128 20.50 16.60 5.48
N VAL A 129 19.43 16.45 4.69
CA VAL A 129 19.26 17.14 3.41
C VAL A 129 18.85 18.60 3.60
N HIS A 130 18.04 18.94 4.61
CA HIS A 130 17.66 20.32 4.91
C HIS A 130 18.85 21.18 5.38
N SER A 131 19.82 20.59 6.08
CA SER A 131 21.02 21.29 6.53
C SER A 131 22.03 21.61 5.41
N ARG A 132 21.99 20.89 4.28
CA ARG A 132 22.84 21.18 3.11
C ARG A 132 22.28 22.24 2.17
N SER A 133 20.97 22.45 2.15
CA SER A 133 20.33 23.46 1.29
C SER A 133 20.38 24.90 1.83
N LYS A 134 21.00 25.13 2.99
CA LYS A 134 21.11 26.44 3.66
C LYS A 134 22.55 26.98 3.73
N ARG A 135 23.48 26.42 2.94
CA ARG A 135 24.87 26.90 2.87
C ARG A 135 25.20 27.45 1.49
#